data_AF-A0A5J4N6B7-F1
#
_entry.id   AF-A0A5J4N6B7-F1
#
_cell.length_a   1.000
_cell.length_b   1.000
_cell.length_c   1.000
_cell.angle_alpha   90.00
_cell.angle_beta   90.00
_cell.angle_gamma   90.00
#
_symmetry.space_group_name_H-M   'P 1'
#
loop_
_entity.id
_entity.type
_entity.pdbx_description
1 polymer ?
#
loop_
_entity_poly.entity_id
_entity_poly.type
_entity_poly.pdbx_seq_one_letter_code
_entity_poly.pdbx_strand_id
1 'polypeptide(L)'
;MVTSPFTSRERYHYRIAYILCTRFTSPQIFGRAGRPQFDTQGMASIITSIDKLDHYLRLITNQHPIESSLLSNLNDHLNAEIALGTVTNIDDAVTWLKDTYLFVRLLKNPLHYGIQADLSNSDSALSDYLGRVVRSSALDLDAAEMIRYEPQTGQLASTDRGRTASLFYIRFSTAAMVRDTLEPTTMLPQLFSVLSEASEFVAMKMIEQRQWDGQTPLWQFAGASSHRLLQRVDEMELSVDRIRETEIDELTHLLRFRGRDGAREVSQLAALVPRIQLTAETQPITRTILRVRMTLEPDFTWSDRSHGTQQNFWIWIEDPDQGLIYHSEYWTLTKRTQSSVTTQTPFVCVPVPAPSTFPATVLFFPDTQFKSKEPNHVVCTIPLFEPFPTQYLVRVSSDQWLGADTVYPLSFKRLLLPPPDPPHTNLLNLEPLPVSALQNSQYELLYKFTHFNPIQTQIFHTLYHQDVNVLLGAPTGSGKTVAAELAIFRVFNETPSKKVRSINQ
;
A
#
# COMPACT_ATOMS: atom_id res chain seq x y z
N MET A 1 2.72 44.68 30.12
CA MET A 1 1.62 45.64 30.35
C MET A 1 2.22 47.04 30.31
N VAL A 2 1.98 47.80 29.24
CA VAL A 2 2.27 49.24 29.19
C VAL A 2 0.96 49.89 28.79
N THR A 3 0.35 50.63 29.71
CA THR A 3 -0.89 51.38 29.50
C THR A 3 -0.54 52.81 29.11
N SER A 4 -1.03 53.29 27.96
CA SER A 4 -1.12 54.72 27.65
C SER A 4 -2.58 55.16 27.67
N PRO A 5 -2.87 56.43 27.99
CA PRO A 5 -4.23 56.92 28.15
C PRO A 5 -4.73 57.57 26.85
N PHE A 6 -5.81 57.05 26.27
CA PHE A 6 -6.60 57.80 25.27
C PHE A 6 -8.07 57.83 25.67
N THR A 7 -8.52 59.05 25.98
CA THR A 7 -9.89 59.45 26.25
C THR A 7 -10.62 59.76 24.94
N SER A 8 -11.56 58.91 24.52
CA SER A 8 -12.83 59.29 23.86
C SER A 8 -13.63 58.03 23.50
N ARG A 9 -14.93 58.06 23.77
CA ARG A 9 -15.87 56.97 23.51
C ARG A 9 -16.13 56.81 22.01
N GLU A 10 -15.36 55.96 21.34
CA GLU A 10 -15.80 55.22 20.15
C GLU A 10 -15.43 53.76 20.34
N ARG A 11 -16.42 52.87 20.38
CA ARG A 11 -16.19 51.43 20.54
C ARG A 11 -15.66 50.85 19.23
N TYR A 12 -14.38 51.04 18.96
CA TYR A 12 -13.67 50.26 17.95
C TYR A 12 -13.32 48.89 18.53
N HIS A 13 -13.85 47.82 17.94
CA HIS A 13 -13.43 46.47 18.28
C HIS A 13 -12.06 46.19 17.64
N TYR A 14 -11.00 46.41 18.41
CA TYR A 14 -9.65 46.02 18.02
C TYR A 14 -9.48 44.51 18.11
N ARG A 15 -9.06 43.86 17.01
CA ARG A 15 -8.53 42.49 17.05
C ARG A 15 -7.02 42.58 16.84
N ILE A 16 -6.27 42.29 17.89
CA ILE A 16 -4.80 42.23 17.87
C ILE A 16 -4.40 40.77 17.59
N ALA A 17 -3.59 40.53 16.56
CA ALA A 17 -3.03 39.23 16.24
C ALA A 17 -1.50 39.27 16.30
N TYR A 18 -0.89 38.39 17.10
CA TYR A 18 0.55 38.14 17.12
C TYR A 18 0.83 36.92 16.24
N ILE A 19 1.05 37.10 14.94
CA ILE A 19 1.35 36.00 14.02
C ILE A 19 2.44 36.46 13.04
N LEU A 20 3.46 35.61 12.81
CA LEU A 20 4.34 35.68 11.64
C LEU A 20 3.47 35.55 10.39
N CYS A 21 2.99 36.69 9.89
CA CYS A 21 2.01 36.71 8.83
C CYS A 21 2.68 36.33 7.50
N THR A 22 2.15 35.31 6.83
CA THR A 22 2.54 34.93 5.48
C THR A 22 1.75 35.75 4.44
N ARG A 23 2.15 35.64 3.17
CA ARG A 23 1.50 36.33 2.03
C ARG A 23 0.03 36.00 1.84
N PHE A 24 -0.43 34.85 2.35
CA PHE A 24 -1.84 34.43 2.29
C PHE A 24 -2.62 34.75 3.56
N THR A 25 -1.99 34.72 4.74
CA THR A 25 -2.69 34.98 6.01
C THR A 25 -2.97 36.46 6.22
N SER A 26 -2.09 37.35 5.73
CA SER A 26 -2.26 38.80 5.92
C SER A 26 -3.55 39.30 5.26
N PRO A 27 -3.81 39.08 3.96
CA PRO A 27 -5.03 39.56 3.31
C PRO A 27 -6.32 38.96 3.89
N GLN A 28 -6.29 37.72 4.38
CA GLN A 28 -7.44 37.08 5.05
C GLN A 28 -7.78 37.75 6.39
N ILE A 29 -6.75 38.18 7.14
CA ILE A 29 -6.93 38.90 8.41
C ILE A 29 -7.46 40.31 8.14
N PHE A 30 -6.89 41.01 7.15
CA PHE A 30 -7.35 42.34 6.72
C PHE A 30 -8.75 42.32 6.11
N GLY A 31 -9.11 41.28 5.34
CA GLY A 31 -10.44 41.12 4.76
C GLY A 31 -11.54 40.88 5.78
N ARG A 32 -11.18 40.61 7.05
CA ARG A 32 -12.11 40.52 8.18
C ARG A 32 -12.17 41.81 9.01
N ALA A 33 -11.43 42.86 8.63
CA ALA A 33 -11.44 44.14 9.30
C ALA A 33 -12.60 45.00 8.80
N GLY A 34 -13.58 45.25 9.68
CA GLY A 34 -14.82 45.96 9.38
C GLY A 34 -15.95 45.00 9.00
N ARG A 35 -17.13 45.22 9.59
CA ARG A 35 -18.35 44.47 9.28
C ARG A 35 -19.12 45.20 8.18
N PRO A 36 -19.35 44.58 7.00
CA PRO A 36 -19.90 45.26 5.83
C PRO A 36 -21.26 45.97 6.02
N GLN A 37 -22.05 45.55 7.02
CA GLN A 37 -23.39 46.10 7.28
C GLN A 37 -23.44 47.12 8.44
N PHE A 38 -22.37 47.25 9.23
CA PHE A 38 -22.41 47.98 10.50
C PHE A 38 -21.33 49.05 10.63
N ASP A 39 -20.16 48.83 10.03
CA ASP A 39 -19.02 49.69 10.19
C ASP A 39 -18.80 50.50 8.91
N THR A 40 -18.63 51.82 9.01
CA THR A 40 -18.34 52.72 7.87
C THR A 40 -16.90 52.64 7.41
N GLN A 41 -15.99 52.21 8.30
CA GLN A 41 -14.57 52.00 8.03
C GLN A 41 -14.06 50.79 8.84
N GLY A 42 -13.20 49.98 8.23
CA GLY A 42 -12.48 48.90 8.90
C GLY A 42 -11.05 49.34 9.23
N MET A 43 -10.64 49.19 10.49
CA MET A 43 -9.27 49.47 10.92
C MET A 43 -8.55 48.16 11.27
N ALA A 44 -7.34 48.00 10.75
CA ALA A 44 -6.47 46.87 11.03
C ALA A 44 -5.06 47.38 11.31
N SER A 45 -4.45 46.89 12.39
CA SER A 45 -3.11 47.29 12.82
C SER A 45 -2.19 46.08 12.80
N ILE A 46 -1.06 46.18 12.10
CA ILE A 46 0.04 45.21 12.20
C ILE A 46 0.99 45.67 13.29
N ILE A 47 1.31 44.76 14.20
CA ILE A 47 2.40 44.94 15.15
C ILE A 47 3.54 44.02 14.69
N THR A 48 4.68 44.61 14.31
CA THR A 48 5.84 43.90 13.81
C THR A 48 7.12 44.60 14.26
N SER A 49 8.26 43.94 14.09
CA SER A 49 9.57 44.53 14.33
C SER A 49 9.96 45.48 13.19
N ILE A 50 10.74 46.53 13.48
CA ILE A 50 11.05 47.61 12.52
C ILE A 50 11.74 47.07 11.25
N ASP A 51 12.60 46.06 11.41
CA ASP A 51 13.28 45.31 10.35
C ASP A 51 12.31 44.63 9.36
N LYS A 52 11.10 44.29 9.80
CA LYS A 52 10.08 43.63 8.97
C LYS A 52 8.98 44.57 8.48
N LEU A 53 8.99 45.84 8.89
CA LEU A 53 7.97 46.82 8.50
C LEU A 53 7.90 46.98 6.97
N ASP A 54 9.05 47.12 6.31
CA ASP A 54 9.13 47.26 4.85
C ASP A 54 8.60 46.01 4.13
N HIS A 55 8.88 44.81 4.65
CA HIS A 55 8.33 43.56 4.11
C HIS A 55 6.79 43.56 4.13
N TYR A 56 6.18 43.90 5.28
CA TYR A 56 4.72 43.92 5.42
C TYR A 56 4.07 45.07 4.66
N LEU A 57 4.70 46.24 4.58
CA LEU A 57 4.23 47.35 3.75
C LEU A 57 4.20 46.92 2.28
N ARG A 58 5.30 46.39 1.74
CA ARG A 58 5.36 45.88 0.36
C ARG A 58 4.32 44.80 0.09
N LEU A 59 4.04 43.93 1.06
CA LEU A 59 3.05 42.86 0.93
C LEU A 59 1.61 43.38 0.76
N ILE A 60 1.31 44.56 1.31
CA ILE A 60 -0.01 45.20 1.24
C ILE A 60 -0.08 46.20 0.08
N THR A 61 0.98 46.96 -0.15
CA THR A 61 0.99 48.07 -1.12
C THR A 61 1.41 47.63 -2.52
N ASN A 62 2.33 46.67 -2.64
CA ASN A 62 2.82 46.25 -3.95
C ASN A 62 2.02 45.05 -4.48
N GLN A 63 1.47 45.21 -5.67
CA GLN A 63 1.02 44.08 -6.48
C GLN A 63 2.25 43.36 -7.04
N HIS A 64 2.76 42.40 -6.29
CA HIS A 64 3.77 41.51 -6.83
C HIS A 64 3.09 40.46 -7.73
N PRO A 65 3.60 40.23 -8.96
CA PRO A 65 3.08 39.17 -9.79
C PRO A 65 3.22 37.83 -9.06
N ILE A 66 2.18 37.01 -9.17
CA ILE A 66 2.22 35.63 -8.70
C ILE A 66 3.06 34.86 -9.73
N GLU A 67 4.13 34.22 -9.26
CA GLU A 67 5.03 33.41 -10.08
C GLU A 67 4.86 31.93 -9.72
N SER A 68 5.08 31.05 -10.70
CA SER A 68 5.05 29.59 -10.49
C SER A 68 6.29 29.10 -9.76
N SER A 69 6.10 28.25 -8.74
CA SER A 69 7.16 27.50 -8.06
C SER A 69 7.31 26.06 -8.57
N LEU A 70 6.64 25.68 -9.66
CA LEU A 70 6.59 24.29 -10.13
C LEU A 70 7.98 23.70 -10.39
N LEU A 71 8.91 24.51 -10.92
CA LEU A 71 10.27 24.06 -11.22
C LEU A 71 11.06 23.59 -10.00
N SER A 72 10.80 24.13 -8.80
CA SER A 72 11.53 23.72 -7.60
C SER A 72 11.15 22.31 -7.13
N ASN A 73 9.93 21.89 -7.43
CA ASN A 73 9.36 20.60 -6.99
C ASN A 73 9.02 19.72 -8.20
N LEU A 74 9.68 19.94 -9.33
CA LEU A 74 9.35 19.26 -10.58
C LEU A 74 9.50 17.74 -10.45
N ASN A 75 10.53 17.27 -9.73
CA ASN A 75 10.78 15.84 -9.54
C ASN A 75 9.56 15.13 -8.93
N ASP A 76 8.91 15.73 -7.94
CA ASP A 76 7.75 15.14 -7.26
C ASP A 76 6.53 15.08 -8.19
N HIS A 77 6.25 16.19 -8.88
CA HIS A 77 5.10 16.28 -9.78
C HIS A 77 5.28 15.41 -11.03
N LEU A 78 6.49 15.38 -11.59
CA LEU A 78 6.82 14.53 -12.74
C LEU A 78 6.72 13.05 -12.37
N ASN A 79 7.26 12.65 -11.20
CA ASN A 79 7.11 11.28 -10.72
C ASN A 79 5.63 10.88 -10.54
N ALA A 80 4.78 11.78 -10.04
CA ALA A 80 3.36 11.50 -9.88
C ALA A 80 2.65 11.25 -11.22
N GLU A 81 2.92 12.06 -12.24
CA GLU A 81 2.33 11.86 -13.57
C GLU A 81 2.85 10.60 -14.27
N ILE A 82 4.12 10.25 -14.07
CA ILE A 82 4.71 8.99 -14.56
C ILE A 82 4.09 7.79 -13.83
N ALA A 83 3.86 7.90 -12.51
CA ALA A 83 3.23 6.85 -11.71
C ALA A 83 1.75 6.61 -12.09
N LEU A 84 1.03 7.68 -12.44
CA LEU A 84 -0.34 7.61 -12.97
C LEU A 84 -0.40 7.07 -14.41
N GLY A 85 0.72 7.13 -15.14
CA GLY A 85 0.80 6.75 -16.55
C GLY A 85 0.32 7.83 -17.53
N THR A 86 0.08 9.07 -17.06
CA THR A 86 -0.23 10.23 -17.90
C THR A 86 0.97 10.60 -18.79
N VAL A 87 2.18 10.46 -18.24
CA VAL A 87 3.44 10.80 -18.91
C VAL A 87 4.24 9.52 -19.13
N THR A 88 4.50 9.17 -20.39
CA THR A 88 5.25 7.95 -20.76
C THR A 88 6.57 8.23 -21.45
N ASN A 89 6.78 9.47 -21.89
CA ASN A 89 7.99 9.91 -22.56
C ASN A 89 8.25 11.41 -22.31
N ILE A 90 9.42 11.90 -22.73
CA ILE A 90 9.81 13.31 -22.55
C ILE A 90 8.87 14.29 -23.28
N ASP A 91 8.35 13.93 -24.45
CA ASP A 91 7.47 14.80 -25.24
C ASP A 91 6.09 14.95 -24.57
N ASP A 92 5.56 13.86 -23.99
CA ASP A 92 4.36 13.88 -23.15
C ASP A 92 4.58 14.81 -21.94
N ALA A 93 5.73 14.71 -21.28
CA ALA A 93 6.07 15.54 -20.12
C ALA A 93 6.17 17.03 -20.48
N VAL A 94 6.75 17.35 -21.64
CA VAL A 94 6.79 18.74 -22.14
C VAL A 94 5.38 19.24 -22.44
N THR A 95 4.54 18.40 -23.06
CA THR A 95 3.13 18.73 -23.34
C THR A 95 2.37 18.99 -22.05
N TRP A 96 2.53 18.12 -21.05
CA TRP A 96 1.97 18.31 -19.71
C TRP A 96 2.41 19.64 -19.08
N LEU A 97 3.70 20.00 -19.15
CA LEU A 97 4.19 21.28 -18.63
C LEU A 97 3.60 22.50 -19.35
N LYS A 98 3.28 22.39 -20.65
CA LYS A 98 2.62 23.47 -21.41
C LYS A 98 1.22 23.80 -20.89
N ASP A 99 0.52 22.82 -20.32
CA ASP A 99 -0.82 23.01 -19.75
C ASP A 99 -0.80 23.62 -18.33
N THR A 100 0.37 23.86 -17.75
CA THR A 100 0.50 24.36 -16.38
C THR A 100 0.59 25.89 -16.30
N TYR A 101 0.35 26.42 -15.08
CA TYR A 101 0.58 27.84 -14.78
C TYR A 101 2.03 28.28 -15.02
N LEU A 102 3.00 27.36 -14.92
CA LEU A 102 4.39 27.63 -15.23
C LEU A 102 4.55 28.13 -16.66
N PHE A 103 3.92 27.47 -17.64
CA PHE A 103 4.04 27.87 -19.05
C PHE A 103 3.43 29.24 -19.33
N VAL A 104 2.29 29.54 -18.72
CA VAL A 104 1.66 30.87 -18.79
C VAL A 104 2.59 31.96 -18.23
N ARG A 105 3.34 31.67 -17.16
CA ARG A 105 4.31 32.61 -16.57
C ARG A 105 5.61 32.69 -17.35
N LEU A 106 6.09 31.58 -17.93
CA LEU A 106 7.25 31.55 -18.81
C LEU A 106 7.07 32.48 -20.01
N LEU A 107 5.88 32.51 -20.62
CA LEU A 107 5.56 33.41 -21.73
C LEU A 107 5.53 34.89 -21.32
N LYS A 108 5.13 35.19 -20.08
CA LYS A 108 4.95 36.57 -19.59
C LYS A 108 6.19 37.18 -18.96
N ASN A 109 7.02 36.36 -18.31
CA ASN A 109 8.23 36.81 -17.62
C ASN A 109 9.37 35.76 -17.73
N PRO A 110 9.93 35.53 -18.93
CA PRO A 110 10.96 34.51 -19.15
C PRO A 110 12.23 34.72 -18.31
N LEU A 111 12.61 36.00 -18.08
CA LEU A 111 13.81 36.38 -17.35
C LEU A 111 13.80 35.87 -15.90
N HIS A 112 12.63 35.82 -15.26
CA HIS A 112 12.49 35.29 -13.90
C HIS A 112 12.87 33.81 -13.79
N TYR A 113 12.70 33.05 -14.88
CA TYR A 113 13.02 31.63 -14.96
C TYR A 113 14.41 31.36 -15.56
N GLY A 114 15.25 32.39 -15.72
CA GLY A 114 16.61 32.25 -16.24
C GLY A 114 16.69 32.10 -17.77
N ILE A 115 15.63 32.42 -18.50
CA ILE A 115 15.60 32.38 -19.97
C ILE A 115 16.02 33.76 -20.51
N GLN A 116 17.02 33.78 -21.39
CA GLN A 116 17.48 35.01 -22.05
C GLN A 116 16.40 35.56 -23.00
N ALA A 117 16.28 36.89 -23.07
CA ALA A 117 15.21 37.59 -23.78
C ALA A 117 15.12 37.27 -25.29
N ASP A 118 16.22 36.88 -25.92
CA ASP A 118 16.25 36.57 -27.36
C ASP A 118 15.50 35.26 -27.71
N LEU A 119 15.25 34.38 -26.73
CA LEU A 119 14.59 33.08 -26.91
C LEU A 119 13.08 33.12 -26.61
N SER A 120 12.53 34.27 -26.19
CA SER A 120 11.16 34.36 -25.65
C SER A 120 10.05 34.26 -26.69
N ASN A 121 10.36 34.50 -27.97
CA ASN A 121 9.34 34.67 -29.03
C ASN A 121 9.08 33.40 -29.86
N SER A 122 9.81 32.31 -29.61
CA SER A 122 9.63 31.05 -30.33
C SER A 122 9.16 29.94 -29.38
N ASP A 123 7.97 29.38 -29.64
CA ASP A 123 7.44 28.21 -28.90
C ASP A 123 8.42 27.01 -28.95
N SER A 124 9.18 26.88 -30.05
CA SER A 124 10.25 25.88 -30.17
C SER A 124 11.30 26.02 -29.07
N ALA A 125 11.84 27.23 -28.85
CA ALA A 125 12.89 27.44 -27.84
C ALA A 125 12.39 27.21 -26.40
N LEU A 126 11.12 27.53 -26.12
CA LEU A 126 10.50 27.24 -24.83
C LEU A 126 10.27 25.74 -24.64
N SER A 127 9.86 25.03 -25.70
CA SER A 127 9.73 23.58 -25.70
C SER A 127 11.08 22.89 -25.48
N ASP A 128 12.14 23.39 -26.12
CA ASP A 128 13.51 22.90 -25.94
C ASP A 128 14.03 23.17 -24.52
N TYR A 129 13.70 24.33 -23.93
CA TYR A 129 13.99 24.63 -22.53
C TYR A 129 13.28 23.65 -21.58
N LEU A 130 11.97 23.47 -21.75
CA LEU A 130 11.20 22.51 -20.95
C LEU A 130 11.74 21.09 -21.11
N GLY A 131 12.07 20.68 -22.34
CA GLY A 131 12.67 19.37 -22.60
C GLY A 131 14.01 19.18 -21.90
N ARG A 132 14.88 20.20 -21.82
CA ARG A 132 16.12 20.12 -21.03
C ARG A 132 15.85 19.97 -19.53
N VAL A 133 14.89 20.74 -19.01
CA VAL A 133 14.51 20.70 -17.59
C VAL A 133 13.91 19.34 -17.23
N VAL A 134 13.01 18.80 -18.04
CA VAL A 134 12.41 17.46 -17.84
C VAL A 134 13.49 16.38 -17.90
N ARG A 135 14.40 16.42 -18.88
CA ARG A 135 15.49 15.43 -18.97
C ARG A 135 16.39 15.46 -17.74
N SER A 136 16.72 16.65 -17.22
CA SER A 136 17.49 16.79 -15.97
C SER A 136 16.74 16.14 -14.79
N SER A 137 15.45 16.45 -14.65
CA SER A 137 14.59 15.89 -13.61
C SER A 137 14.45 14.36 -13.72
N ALA A 138 14.34 13.84 -14.95
CA ALA A 138 14.27 12.41 -15.22
C ALA A 138 15.57 11.68 -14.84
N LEU A 139 16.74 12.29 -15.10
CA LEU A 139 18.04 11.75 -14.66
C LEU A 139 18.14 11.70 -13.13
N ASP A 140 17.69 12.75 -12.44
CA ASP A 140 17.70 12.78 -10.98
C ASP A 140 16.77 11.71 -10.39
N LEU A 141 15.57 11.55 -10.96
CA LEU A 141 14.60 10.53 -10.56
C LEU A 141 15.07 9.10 -10.85
N ASP A 142 15.75 8.88 -11.97
CA ASP A 142 16.34 7.58 -12.34
C ASP A 142 17.50 7.22 -11.41
N ALA A 143 18.36 8.20 -11.09
CA ALA A 143 19.44 8.01 -10.10
C ALA A 143 18.89 7.63 -8.71
N ALA A 144 17.75 8.21 -8.31
CA ALA A 144 17.06 7.86 -7.07
C ALA A 144 16.23 6.56 -7.14
N GLU A 145 16.29 5.83 -8.26
CA GLU A 145 15.51 4.63 -8.55
C GLU A 145 13.99 4.82 -8.43
N MET A 146 13.49 6.04 -8.65
CA MET A 146 12.07 6.35 -8.61
C MET A 146 11.41 6.08 -9.97
N ILE A 147 12.13 6.29 -11.06
CA ILE A 147 11.69 5.95 -12.42
C ILE A 147 12.77 5.13 -13.13
N ARG A 148 12.44 4.57 -14.29
CA ARG A 148 13.40 4.08 -15.27
C ARG A 148 13.36 5.03 -16.46
N TYR A 149 14.49 5.66 -16.76
CA TYR A 149 14.62 6.59 -17.87
C TYR A 149 15.58 6.04 -18.93
N GLU A 150 15.10 5.95 -20.18
CA GLU A 150 15.94 5.56 -21.32
C GLU A 150 16.32 6.82 -22.13
N PRO A 151 17.58 7.31 -22.06
CA PRO A 151 17.96 8.58 -22.68
C PRO A 151 17.88 8.58 -24.21
N GLN A 152 18.05 7.41 -24.85
CA GLN A 152 18.06 7.30 -26.32
C GLN A 152 16.66 7.47 -26.91
N THR A 153 15.66 6.87 -26.27
CA THR A 153 14.26 6.88 -26.74
C THR A 153 13.42 7.94 -26.05
N GLY A 154 13.88 8.47 -24.92
CA GLY A 154 13.11 9.40 -24.10
C GLY A 154 11.99 8.72 -23.32
N GLN A 155 11.97 7.38 -23.22
CA GLN A 155 10.92 6.66 -22.51
C GLN A 155 11.09 6.75 -20.99
N LEU A 156 9.95 6.85 -20.30
CA LEU A 156 9.84 6.95 -18.85
C LEU A 156 8.93 5.83 -18.35
N ALA A 157 9.37 5.08 -17.34
CA ALA A 157 8.54 4.09 -16.68
C ALA A 157 8.64 4.21 -15.15
N SER A 158 7.51 4.10 -14.46
CA SER A 158 7.48 4.18 -12.99
C SER A 158 8.04 2.89 -12.36
N THR A 159 8.84 3.04 -11.30
CA THR A 159 9.23 1.93 -10.42
C THR A 159 8.26 1.82 -9.23
N ASP A 160 8.35 0.75 -8.45
CA ASP A 160 7.54 0.62 -7.23
C ASP A 160 7.90 1.70 -6.19
N ARG A 161 9.18 2.11 -6.10
CA ARG A 161 9.61 3.23 -5.25
C ARG A 161 8.95 4.55 -5.68
N GLY A 162 8.92 4.82 -6.99
CA GLY A 162 8.24 6.00 -7.56
C GLY A 162 6.74 5.99 -7.30
N ARG A 163 6.08 4.84 -7.47
CA ARG A 163 4.65 4.67 -7.16
C ARG A 163 4.36 4.91 -5.68
N THR A 164 5.14 4.31 -4.78
CA THR A 164 5.00 4.52 -3.34
C THR A 164 5.20 6.00 -2.99
N ALA A 165 6.22 6.65 -3.54
CA ALA A 165 6.44 8.08 -3.30
C ALA A 165 5.27 8.94 -3.78
N SER A 166 4.69 8.63 -4.94
CA SER A 166 3.50 9.32 -5.45
C SER A 166 2.25 9.06 -4.59
N LEU A 167 2.05 7.83 -4.12
CA LEU A 167 0.88 7.45 -3.34
C LEU A 167 0.85 8.13 -1.97
N PHE A 168 2.01 8.22 -1.33
CA PHE A 168 2.17 8.76 0.03
C PHE A 168 2.69 10.21 0.06
N TYR A 169 2.78 10.88 -1.10
CA TYR A 169 3.30 12.25 -1.22
C TYR A 169 4.69 12.42 -0.58
N ILE A 170 5.55 11.42 -0.75
CA ILE A 170 6.93 11.46 -0.26
C ILE A 170 7.76 12.30 -1.23
N ARG A 171 8.49 13.28 -0.69
CA ARG A 171 9.38 14.13 -1.48
C ARG A 171 10.55 13.33 -2.07
N PHE A 172 10.99 13.73 -3.24
CA PHE A 172 12.16 13.23 -3.94
C PHE A 172 13.41 13.20 -3.04
N SER A 173 13.65 14.27 -2.29
CA SER A 173 14.79 14.36 -1.36
C SER A 173 14.79 13.23 -0.33
N THR A 174 13.61 12.88 0.17
CA THR A 174 13.42 11.84 1.17
C THR A 174 13.56 10.46 0.55
N ALA A 175 12.95 10.23 -0.62
CA ALA A 175 13.08 8.97 -1.34
C ALA A 175 14.54 8.68 -1.76
N ALA A 176 15.26 9.72 -2.19
CA ALA A 176 16.68 9.65 -2.55
C ALA A 176 17.57 9.39 -1.33
N MET A 177 17.30 10.05 -0.20
CA MET A 177 18.03 9.83 1.06
C MET A 177 17.82 8.40 1.57
N VAL A 178 16.58 7.92 1.65
CA VAL A 178 16.27 6.55 2.11
C VAL A 178 16.97 5.49 1.26
N ARG A 179 17.06 5.70 -0.05
CA ARG A 179 17.80 4.81 -0.97
C ARG A 179 19.29 4.73 -0.65
N ASP A 180 19.92 5.85 -0.28
CA ASP A 180 21.36 5.91 0.02
C ASP A 180 21.68 5.44 1.45
N THR A 181 20.74 5.55 2.38
CA THR A 181 20.98 5.29 3.81
C THR A 181 20.46 3.94 4.31
N LEU A 182 19.41 3.38 3.70
CA LEU A 182 18.71 2.21 4.24
C LEU A 182 19.26 0.90 3.66
N GLU A 183 19.93 0.13 4.52
CA GLU A 183 20.41 -1.22 4.23
C GLU A 183 19.54 -2.27 4.94
N PRO A 184 19.47 -3.53 4.46
CA PRO A 184 18.73 -4.60 5.12
C PRO A 184 19.15 -4.85 6.58
N THR A 185 20.39 -4.53 6.93
CA THR A 185 20.97 -4.70 8.28
C THR A 185 20.83 -3.48 9.18
N THR A 186 20.10 -2.45 8.74
CA THR A 186 19.96 -1.19 9.48
C THR A 186 19.28 -1.42 10.83
N MET A 187 19.92 -0.99 11.92
CA MET A 187 19.34 -1.11 13.26
C MET A 187 18.34 0.01 13.56
N LEU A 188 17.43 -0.22 14.52
CA LEU A 188 16.43 0.77 14.95
C LEU A 188 17.01 2.18 15.23
N PRO A 189 18.16 2.37 15.91
CA PRO A 189 18.71 3.71 16.13
C PRO A 189 19.08 4.45 14.84
N GLN A 190 19.61 3.72 13.85
CA GLN A 190 19.94 4.29 12.54
C GLN A 190 18.67 4.61 11.76
N LEU A 191 17.65 3.76 11.85
CA LEU A 191 16.33 4.04 11.29
C LEU A 191 15.73 5.33 11.86
N PHE A 192 15.83 5.55 13.18
CA PHE A 192 15.41 6.82 13.80
C PHE A 192 16.22 8.03 13.30
N SER A 193 17.52 7.86 13.01
CA SER A 193 18.33 8.93 12.40
C SER A 193 17.79 9.28 11.01
N VAL A 194 17.59 8.28 10.15
CA VAL A 194 17.03 8.42 8.79
C VAL A 194 15.65 9.09 8.85
N LEU A 195 14.79 8.65 9.76
CA LEU A 195 13.46 9.22 9.95
C LEU A 195 13.51 10.68 10.46
N SER A 196 14.49 11.01 11.30
CA SER A 196 14.66 12.38 11.82
C SER A 196 15.10 13.38 10.75
N GLU A 197 15.78 12.89 9.72
CA GLU A 197 16.26 13.68 8.59
C GLU A 197 15.17 13.95 7.56
N ALA A 198 14.11 13.15 7.55
CA ALA A 198 13.05 13.26 6.56
C ALA A 198 11.82 14.01 7.08
N SER A 199 11.34 14.95 6.28
CA SER A 199 10.30 15.90 6.68
C SER A 199 8.88 15.31 6.70
N GLU A 200 8.68 14.12 6.15
CA GLU A 200 7.36 13.52 5.90
C GLU A 200 6.97 12.42 6.91
N PHE A 201 7.90 11.90 7.71
CA PHE A 201 7.65 10.70 8.54
C PHE A 201 6.88 10.94 9.85
N VAL A 202 6.02 11.96 9.90
CA VAL A 202 5.08 12.17 11.00
C VAL A 202 4.00 11.08 11.06
N ALA A 203 3.85 10.26 10.02
CA ALA A 203 2.76 9.28 9.85
C ALA A 203 3.08 7.85 10.33
N MET A 204 4.14 7.62 11.12
CA MET A 204 4.35 6.29 11.71
C MET A 204 3.34 6.01 12.83
N LYS A 205 2.90 4.76 12.99
CA LYS A 205 1.93 4.34 14.03
C LYS A 205 2.26 4.89 15.42
N MET A 206 3.53 4.87 15.83
CA MET A 206 3.97 5.41 17.12
C MET A 206 3.75 6.93 17.26
N ILE A 207 3.87 7.67 16.16
CA ILE A 207 3.69 9.12 16.12
C ILE A 207 2.20 9.47 16.01
N GLU A 208 1.45 8.76 15.16
CA GLU A 208 -0.01 8.93 15.04
C GLU A 208 -0.72 8.62 16.36
N GLN A 209 -0.37 7.49 16.98
CA GLN A 209 -0.95 7.06 18.27
C GLN A 209 -0.29 7.72 19.47
N ARG A 210 0.82 8.47 19.27
CA ARG A 210 1.65 9.07 20.34
C ARG A 210 2.04 8.08 21.43
N GLN A 211 2.36 6.86 21.02
CA GLN A 211 2.62 5.73 21.90
C GLN A 211 3.92 5.03 21.51
N TRP A 212 4.69 4.61 22.50
CA TRP A 212 5.89 3.80 22.29
C TRP A 212 5.53 2.31 22.23
N ASP A 213 6.29 1.53 21.47
CA ASP A 213 6.09 0.08 21.30
C ASP A 213 6.13 -0.70 22.63
N GLY A 214 6.90 -0.21 23.61
CA GLY A 214 6.97 -0.80 24.94
C GLY A 214 5.76 -0.54 25.86
N GLN A 215 4.79 0.28 25.44
CA GLN A 215 3.58 0.56 26.22
C GLN A 215 2.44 -0.37 25.78
N THR A 216 1.53 -0.72 26.71
CA THR A 216 0.42 -1.62 26.41
C THR A 216 -0.48 -1.07 25.29
N PRO A 217 -0.84 -1.88 24.27
CA PRO A 217 -1.73 -1.47 23.17
C PRO A 217 -3.09 -0.90 23.61
N LEU A 218 -3.50 -1.18 24.86
CA LEU A 218 -4.74 -0.71 25.46
C LEU A 218 -4.84 0.82 25.55
N TRP A 219 -3.70 1.53 25.57
CA TRP A 219 -3.66 2.99 25.55
C TRP A 219 -4.41 3.60 24.35
N GLN A 220 -4.46 2.89 23.22
CA GLN A 220 -5.16 3.32 22.00
C GLN A 220 -6.69 3.38 22.17
N PHE A 221 -7.25 2.71 23.19
CA PHE A 221 -8.68 2.67 23.50
C PHE A 221 -9.05 3.45 24.76
N ALA A 222 -8.05 4.01 25.45
CA ALA A 222 -8.20 4.55 26.80
C ALA A 222 -8.89 5.92 26.83
N GLY A 223 -9.83 6.08 27.76
CA GLY A 223 -10.29 7.40 28.20
C GLY A 223 -9.46 7.92 29.36
N ALA A 224 -9.60 9.21 29.71
CA ALA A 224 -8.87 9.83 30.83
C ALA A 224 -9.03 9.09 32.18
N SER A 225 -10.15 8.37 32.37
CA SER A 225 -10.43 7.57 33.56
C SER A 225 -9.58 6.31 33.71
N SER A 226 -9.03 5.80 32.61
CA SER A 226 -8.33 4.51 32.50
C SER A 226 -6.81 4.65 32.62
N HIS A 227 -6.26 5.87 32.59
CA HIS A 227 -4.81 6.11 32.61
C HIS A 227 -4.08 5.46 33.79
N ARG A 228 -4.62 5.59 35.02
CA ARG A 228 -3.99 5.00 36.21
C ARG A 228 -4.00 3.47 36.20
N LEU A 229 -5.03 2.89 35.58
CA LEU A 229 -5.17 1.45 35.43
C LEU A 229 -4.17 0.92 34.41
N LEU A 230 -4.03 1.59 33.27
CA LEU A 230 -3.08 1.20 32.22
C LEU A 230 -1.62 1.38 32.64
N GLN A 231 -1.30 2.45 33.38
CA GLN A 231 0.02 2.58 33.99
C GLN A 231 0.35 1.39 34.89
N ARG A 232 -0.63 0.86 35.61
CA ARG A 232 -0.46 -0.34 36.45
C ARG A 232 -0.30 -1.61 35.62
N VAL A 233 -0.96 -1.70 34.47
CA VAL A 233 -0.79 -2.80 33.50
C VAL A 233 0.63 -2.79 32.94
N ASP A 234 1.16 -1.62 32.57
CA ASP A 234 2.54 -1.45 32.09
C ASP A 234 3.57 -1.80 33.17
N GLU A 235 3.37 -1.36 34.42
CA GLU A 235 4.24 -1.71 35.56
C GLU A 235 4.30 -3.23 35.82
N MET A 236 3.28 -3.98 35.41
CA MET A 236 3.22 -5.43 35.53
C MET A 236 3.67 -6.17 34.27
N GLU A 237 3.98 -5.44 33.20
CA GLU A 237 4.37 -5.98 31.89
C GLU A 237 3.40 -7.05 31.38
N LEU A 238 2.10 -6.84 31.61
CA LEU A 238 1.05 -7.78 31.19
C LEU A 238 0.76 -7.61 29.69
N SER A 239 1.02 -8.67 28.91
CA SER A 239 0.66 -8.71 27.48
C SER A 239 -0.85 -8.77 27.28
N VAL A 240 -1.32 -8.26 26.13
CA VAL A 240 -2.74 -8.28 25.76
C VAL A 240 -3.27 -9.72 25.70
N ASP A 241 -2.47 -10.65 25.18
CA ASP A 241 -2.85 -12.07 25.11
C ASP A 241 -3.06 -12.68 26.49
N ARG A 242 -2.12 -12.41 27.42
CA ARG A 242 -2.27 -12.87 28.80
C ARG A 242 -3.52 -12.29 29.44
N ILE A 243 -3.81 -11.01 29.21
CA ILE A 243 -5.02 -10.35 29.75
C ILE A 243 -6.29 -11.01 29.23
N ARG A 244 -6.34 -11.40 27.94
CA ARG A 244 -7.52 -12.07 27.34
C ARG A 244 -7.73 -13.49 27.84
N GLU A 245 -6.65 -14.20 28.11
CA GLU A 245 -6.68 -15.59 28.59
C GLU A 245 -6.93 -15.69 30.11
N THR A 246 -6.65 -14.62 30.85
CA THR A 246 -6.79 -14.59 32.31
C THR A 246 -8.23 -14.31 32.73
N GLU A 247 -8.74 -15.09 33.66
CA GLU A 247 -10.05 -14.90 34.28
C GLU A 247 -10.13 -13.58 35.08
N ILE A 248 -11.33 -12.99 35.16
CA ILE A 248 -11.54 -11.67 35.80
C ILE A 248 -11.07 -11.66 37.27
N ASP A 249 -11.28 -12.75 37.99
CA ASP A 249 -10.88 -12.86 39.39
C ASP A 249 -9.35 -12.88 39.55
N GLU A 250 -8.64 -13.59 38.68
CA GLU A 250 -7.18 -13.60 38.68
C GLU A 250 -6.62 -12.23 38.26
N LEU A 251 -7.18 -11.59 37.23
CA LEU A 251 -6.83 -10.22 36.85
C LEU A 251 -7.03 -9.24 38.00
N THR A 252 -8.09 -9.41 38.79
CA THR A 252 -8.36 -8.56 39.95
C THR A 252 -7.24 -8.69 41.00
N HIS A 253 -6.78 -9.92 41.26
CA HIS A 253 -5.68 -10.20 42.18
C HIS A 253 -4.33 -9.70 41.67
N LEU A 254 -4.09 -9.79 40.35
CA LEU A 254 -2.88 -9.29 39.70
C LEU A 254 -2.82 -7.77 39.76
N LEU A 255 -3.81 -7.07 39.20
CA LEU A 255 -3.82 -5.62 39.04
C LEU A 255 -3.92 -4.87 40.38
N ARG A 256 -4.61 -5.46 41.37
CA ARG A 256 -4.89 -4.86 42.69
C ARG A 256 -5.45 -3.43 42.58
N PHE A 257 -6.28 -3.17 41.58
CA PHE A 257 -6.79 -1.84 41.25
C PHE A 257 -8.31 -1.87 41.05
N ARG A 258 -9.04 -1.04 41.82
CA ARG A 258 -10.51 -0.90 41.75
C ARG A 258 -11.29 -2.23 41.77
N GLY A 259 -10.76 -3.27 42.41
CA GLY A 259 -11.42 -4.58 42.51
C GLY A 259 -11.77 -5.18 41.14
N ARG A 260 -12.94 -5.81 41.03
CA ARG A 260 -13.41 -6.47 39.80
C ARG A 260 -13.71 -5.49 38.67
N ASP A 261 -13.99 -4.22 38.96
CA ASP A 261 -14.34 -3.23 37.93
C ASP A 261 -13.13 -2.85 37.09
N GLY A 262 -11.95 -2.70 37.70
CA GLY A 262 -10.70 -2.47 36.96
C GLY A 262 -10.32 -3.66 36.08
N ALA A 263 -10.49 -4.88 36.58
CA ALA A 263 -10.24 -6.09 35.80
C ALA A 263 -11.19 -6.24 34.60
N ARG A 264 -12.48 -5.92 34.79
CA ARG A 264 -13.46 -5.90 33.69
C ARG A 264 -13.14 -4.85 32.64
N GLU A 265 -12.77 -3.64 33.06
CA GLU A 265 -12.39 -2.55 32.16
C GLU A 265 -11.18 -2.95 31.30
N VAL A 266 -10.12 -3.50 31.91
CA VAL A 266 -8.92 -3.96 31.17
C VAL A 266 -9.26 -5.11 30.23
N SER A 267 -10.08 -6.07 30.65
CA SER A 267 -10.50 -7.20 29.82
C SER A 267 -11.33 -6.74 28.60
N GLN A 268 -12.24 -5.77 28.79
CA GLN A 268 -13.00 -5.17 27.70
C GLN A 268 -12.11 -4.40 26.72
N LEU A 269 -11.18 -3.58 27.22
CA LEU A 269 -10.21 -2.88 26.37
C LEU A 269 -9.35 -3.87 25.59
N ALA A 270 -8.91 -4.96 26.23
CA ALA A 270 -8.13 -6.00 25.59
C ALA A 270 -8.92 -6.68 24.47
N ALA A 271 -10.23 -6.92 24.65
CA ALA A 271 -11.09 -7.49 23.61
C ALA A 271 -11.30 -6.58 22.38
N LEU A 272 -11.09 -5.27 22.51
CA LEU A 272 -11.19 -4.33 21.39
C LEU A 272 -9.96 -4.34 20.47
N VAL A 273 -8.77 -4.69 20.98
CA VAL A 273 -7.54 -4.72 20.16
C VAL A 273 -7.73 -5.65 18.94
N PRO A 274 -7.47 -5.22 17.70
CA PRO A 274 -7.63 -6.11 16.56
C PRO A 274 -6.67 -7.30 16.64
N ARG A 275 -7.22 -8.51 16.64
CA ARG A 275 -6.46 -9.76 16.60
C ARG A 275 -6.99 -10.63 15.49
N ILE A 276 -6.09 -11.18 14.68
CA ILE A 276 -6.41 -12.12 13.61
C ILE A 276 -5.80 -13.46 13.97
N GLN A 277 -6.64 -14.48 14.16
CA GLN A 277 -6.19 -15.86 14.23
C GLN A 277 -5.80 -16.32 12.82
N LEU A 278 -4.57 -16.80 12.70
CA LEU A 278 -3.99 -17.24 11.45
C LEU A 278 -3.70 -18.74 11.52
N THR A 279 -4.16 -19.46 10.52
CA THR A 279 -3.70 -20.83 10.23
C THR A 279 -3.21 -20.89 8.80
N ALA A 280 -2.12 -21.61 8.54
CA ALA A 280 -1.54 -21.70 7.21
C ALA A 280 -1.20 -23.15 6.86
N GLU A 281 -1.54 -23.55 5.64
CA GLU A 281 -1.25 -24.87 5.08
C GLU A 281 -0.35 -24.75 3.86
N THR A 282 0.63 -25.64 3.75
CA THR A 282 1.60 -25.66 2.65
C THR A 282 1.32 -26.79 1.68
N GLN A 283 1.36 -26.50 0.39
CA GLN A 283 1.20 -27.48 -0.69
C GLN A 283 2.32 -27.28 -1.73
N PRO A 284 3.34 -28.15 -1.76
CA PRO A 284 4.37 -28.11 -2.79
C PRO A 284 3.77 -28.24 -4.19
N ILE A 285 4.04 -27.27 -5.07
CA ILE A 285 3.69 -27.38 -6.49
C ILE A 285 4.86 -28.02 -7.24
N THR A 286 6.06 -27.50 -7.01
CA THR A 286 7.32 -28.03 -7.56
C THR A 286 8.35 -28.14 -6.43
N ARG A 287 9.58 -28.55 -6.74
CA ARG A 287 10.69 -28.52 -5.77
C ARG A 287 11.05 -27.11 -5.29
N THR A 288 10.73 -26.09 -6.07
CA THR A 288 11.12 -24.69 -5.82
C THR A 288 9.95 -23.76 -5.56
N ILE A 289 8.70 -24.23 -5.71
CA ILE A 289 7.50 -23.41 -5.54
C ILE A 289 6.56 -24.10 -4.57
N LEU A 290 6.21 -23.37 -3.51
CA LEU A 290 5.27 -23.78 -2.49
C LEU A 290 4.02 -22.92 -2.57
N ARG A 291 2.84 -23.54 -2.63
CA ARG A 291 1.58 -22.83 -2.43
C ARG A 291 1.28 -22.77 -0.94
N VAL A 292 1.01 -21.59 -0.42
CA VAL A 292 0.60 -21.37 0.96
C VAL A 292 -0.85 -20.91 0.96
N ARG A 293 -1.71 -21.67 1.64
CA ARG A 293 -3.11 -21.32 1.88
C ARG A 293 -3.24 -20.86 3.32
N MET A 294 -3.52 -19.58 3.49
CA MET A 294 -3.74 -18.93 4.79
C MET A 294 -5.24 -18.79 5.03
N THR A 295 -5.65 -19.04 6.26
CA THR A 295 -7.02 -18.83 6.74
C THR A 295 -6.97 -17.80 7.86
N LEU A 296 -7.66 -16.68 7.64
CA LEU A 296 -7.68 -15.52 8.52
C LEU A 296 -9.04 -15.41 9.19
N GLU A 297 -9.03 -15.47 10.51
CA GLU A 297 -10.23 -15.38 11.35
C GLU A 297 -10.10 -14.20 12.33
N PRO A 298 -10.96 -13.17 12.22
CA PRO A 298 -10.94 -12.07 13.18
C PRO A 298 -11.43 -12.54 14.56
N ASP A 299 -10.64 -12.25 15.60
CA ASP A 299 -10.89 -12.63 16.99
C ASP A 299 -10.80 -11.41 17.92
N PHE A 300 -11.72 -10.47 17.71
CA PHE A 300 -11.85 -9.27 18.53
C PHE A 300 -13.27 -8.69 18.44
N THR A 301 -13.60 -7.80 19.37
CA THR A 301 -14.88 -7.11 19.41
C THR A 301 -14.83 -5.84 18.57
N TRP A 302 -15.64 -5.78 17.51
CA TRP A 302 -15.72 -4.59 16.67
C TRP A 302 -16.47 -3.45 17.38
N SER A 303 -15.87 -2.27 17.36
CA SER A 303 -16.46 -1.02 17.84
C SER A 303 -16.41 0.03 16.73
N ASP A 304 -17.57 0.50 16.26
CA ASP A 304 -17.65 1.51 15.19
C ASP A 304 -16.95 2.83 15.56
N ARG A 305 -16.93 3.16 16.85
CA ARG A 305 -16.28 4.36 17.36
C ARG A 305 -14.76 4.31 17.20
N SER A 306 -14.17 3.13 17.40
CA SER A 306 -12.71 2.94 17.40
C SER A 306 -12.21 2.45 16.04
N HIS A 307 -12.91 1.52 15.41
CA HIS A 307 -12.48 0.81 14.21
C HIS A 307 -13.10 1.36 12.91
N GLY A 308 -14.12 2.21 13.00
CA GLY A 308 -14.80 2.73 11.82
C GLY A 308 -15.46 1.63 10.98
N THR A 309 -15.28 1.72 9.66
CA THR A 309 -15.98 0.87 8.66
C THR A 309 -15.16 -0.33 8.18
N GLN A 310 -13.84 -0.20 8.19
CA GLN A 310 -12.90 -1.20 7.72
C GLN A 310 -11.59 -1.13 8.51
N GLN A 311 -10.89 -2.25 8.57
CA GLN A 311 -9.60 -2.41 9.19
C GLN A 311 -8.65 -3.06 8.19
N ASN A 312 -7.43 -2.54 8.10
CA ASN A 312 -6.45 -3.02 7.13
C ASN A 312 -5.30 -3.72 7.83
N PHE A 313 -4.80 -4.77 7.20
CA PHE A 313 -3.69 -5.57 7.68
C PHE A 313 -2.74 -5.86 6.53
N TRP A 314 -1.45 -5.87 6.85
CA TRP A 314 -0.41 -6.39 5.99
C TRP A 314 -0.11 -7.84 6.36
N ILE A 315 -0.04 -8.70 5.35
CA ILE A 315 0.37 -10.09 5.46
C ILE A 315 1.76 -10.21 4.85
N TRP A 316 2.70 -10.76 5.59
CA TRP A 316 4.10 -10.89 5.18
C TRP A 316 4.49 -12.36 5.33
N ILE A 317 5.22 -12.89 4.37
CA ILE A 317 5.91 -14.18 4.50
C ILE A 317 7.40 -13.90 4.47
N GLU A 318 8.05 -14.06 5.61
CA GLU A 318 9.44 -13.69 5.84
C GLU A 318 10.31 -14.92 6.12
N ASP A 319 11.54 -14.85 5.64
CA ASP A 319 12.63 -15.76 5.98
C ASP A 319 13.32 -15.27 7.26
N PRO A 320 13.19 -15.95 8.40
CA PRO A 320 13.87 -15.53 9.62
C PRO A 320 15.40 -15.64 9.52
N ASP A 321 15.92 -16.51 8.64
CA ASP A 321 17.36 -16.76 8.52
C ASP A 321 18.02 -15.73 7.58
N GLN A 322 17.33 -15.32 6.52
CA GLN A 322 17.85 -14.37 5.52
C GLN A 322 17.36 -12.93 5.69
N GLY A 323 16.32 -12.70 6.51
CA GLY A 323 15.70 -11.38 6.66
C GLY A 323 15.00 -10.88 5.39
N LEU A 324 14.60 -11.80 4.49
CA LEU A 324 13.94 -11.48 3.23
C LEU A 324 12.43 -11.66 3.35
N ILE A 325 11.68 -10.81 2.64
CA ILE A 325 10.22 -10.94 2.48
C ILE A 325 9.96 -11.59 1.12
N TYR A 326 9.41 -12.80 1.13
CA TYR A 326 9.08 -13.53 -0.09
C TYR A 326 7.70 -13.17 -0.65
N HIS A 327 6.79 -12.72 0.21
CA HIS A 327 5.45 -12.33 -0.18
C HIS A 327 4.90 -11.27 0.76
N SER A 328 4.20 -10.29 0.19
CA SER A 328 3.44 -9.29 0.93
C SER A 328 2.08 -9.08 0.27
N GLU A 329 1.02 -9.05 1.07
CA GLU A 329 -0.34 -8.77 0.61
C GLU A 329 -1.05 -7.82 1.56
N TYR A 330 -1.83 -6.89 0.99
CA TYR A 330 -2.65 -5.95 1.75
C TYR A 330 -4.08 -6.47 1.84
N TRP A 331 -4.52 -6.80 3.05
CA TRP A 331 -5.83 -7.39 3.31
C TRP A 331 -6.74 -6.40 4.07
N THR A 332 -7.92 -6.14 3.50
CA THR A 332 -8.93 -5.27 4.10
C THR A 332 -10.07 -6.08 4.68
N LEU A 333 -10.27 -5.95 5.99
CA LEU A 333 -11.40 -6.49 6.74
C LEU A 333 -12.51 -5.44 6.83
N THR A 334 -13.69 -5.75 6.28
CA THR A 334 -14.85 -4.85 6.37
C THR A 334 -15.87 -5.34 7.40
N LYS A 335 -16.65 -4.42 7.97
CA LYS A 335 -17.74 -4.80 8.89
C LYS A 335 -18.81 -5.69 8.23
N ARG A 336 -19.07 -5.51 6.92
CA ARG A 336 -20.13 -6.25 6.19
C ARG A 336 -19.85 -7.72 6.00
N THR A 337 -18.58 -8.11 5.97
CA THR A 337 -18.15 -9.52 5.89
C THR A 337 -18.36 -10.28 7.20
N GLN A 338 -18.79 -9.60 8.27
CA GLN A 338 -19.07 -10.18 9.58
C GLN A 338 -20.58 -10.21 9.86
N SER A 339 -21.11 -11.32 10.38
CA SER A 339 -22.49 -11.37 10.91
C SER A 339 -22.48 -11.34 12.43
N SER A 340 -23.35 -10.54 13.03
CA SER A 340 -23.54 -10.46 14.48
C SER A 340 -24.04 -11.79 15.05
N VAL A 341 -23.28 -12.42 15.94
CA VAL A 341 -23.81 -13.44 16.86
C VAL A 341 -24.00 -12.76 18.21
N THR A 342 -25.23 -12.41 18.55
CA THR A 342 -25.55 -11.90 19.89
C THR A 342 -25.60 -13.09 20.85
N THR A 343 -24.55 -13.30 21.64
CA THR A 343 -24.62 -14.26 22.76
C THR A 343 -25.50 -13.65 23.84
N GLN A 344 -26.79 -14.02 23.88
CA GLN A 344 -27.67 -13.65 24.99
C GLN A 344 -27.19 -14.38 26.25
N THR A 345 -26.54 -13.68 27.18
CA THR A 345 -26.48 -14.14 28.57
C THR A 345 -27.90 -14.05 29.16
N PRO A 346 -28.43 -15.10 29.81
CA PRO A 346 -29.78 -15.06 30.36
C PRO A 346 -29.88 -14.00 31.47
N PHE A 347 -30.76 -13.01 31.27
CA PHE A 347 -31.11 -12.04 32.29
C PHE A 347 -31.82 -12.75 33.46
N VAL A 348 -31.15 -12.84 34.61
CA VAL A 348 -31.83 -13.11 35.88
C VAL A 348 -32.24 -11.76 36.47
N CYS A 349 -33.50 -11.39 36.28
CA CYS A 349 -34.09 -10.23 36.93
C CYS A 349 -34.30 -10.51 38.43
N VAL A 350 -33.46 -9.95 39.29
CA VAL A 350 -33.76 -9.81 40.72
C VAL A 350 -34.24 -8.38 40.96
N PRO A 351 -35.45 -8.15 41.50
CA PRO A 351 -35.93 -6.81 41.81
C PRO A 351 -35.26 -6.31 43.09
N VAL A 352 -34.56 -5.17 43.01
CA VAL A 352 -34.07 -4.43 44.18
C VAL A 352 -34.80 -3.08 44.23
N PRO A 353 -35.32 -2.64 45.40
CA PRO A 353 -36.01 -1.36 45.52
C PRO A 353 -35.00 -0.20 45.51
N ALA A 354 -35.39 0.92 44.90
CA ALA A 354 -34.60 2.15 44.82
C ALA A 354 -34.25 2.71 46.22
N PRO A 355 -33.09 3.39 46.35
CA PRO A 355 -33.19 4.82 46.60
C PRO A 355 -32.13 5.70 45.90
N SER A 356 -32.61 6.91 45.58
CA SER A 356 -31.95 8.21 45.43
C SER A 356 -30.41 8.29 45.54
N THR A 357 -29.72 8.45 44.41
CA THR A 357 -28.64 9.43 44.16
C THR A 357 -28.15 9.26 42.72
N PHE A 358 -27.84 10.37 42.04
CA PHE A 358 -27.37 10.38 40.64
C PHE A 358 -26.20 9.41 40.40
N PRO A 359 -26.23 8.53 39.38
CA PRO A 359 -25.05 7.79 38.98
C PRO A 359 -24.35 8.44 37.78
N ALA A 360 -23.02 8.42 37.83
CA ALA A 360 -22.16 8.61 36.67
C ALA A 360 -22.55 7.62 35.56
N THR A 361 -22.62 8.08 34.32
CA THR A 361 -22.89 7.23 33.15
C THR A 361 -21.76 6.23 32.95
N VAL A 362 -21.90 5.03 33.49
CA VAL A 362 -21.12 3.86 33.09
C VAL A 362 -21.72 3.37 31.77
N LEU A 363 -20.99 3.53 30.68
CA LEU A 363 -21.37 3.04 29.37
C LEU A 363 -21.27 1.51 29.37
N PHE A 364 -22.39 0.83 29.55
CA PHE A 364 -22.50 -0.59 29.23
C PHE A 364 -22.61 -0.74 27.71
N PHE A 365 -21.52 -1.21 27.08
CA PHE A 365 -21.56 -1.63 25.68
C PHE A 365 -22.02 -3.10 25.64
N PRO A 366 -22.99 -3.46 24.79
CA PRO A 366 -23.28 -4.87 24.56
C PRO A 366 -22.09 -5.53 23.86
N ASP A 367 -21.49 -6.52 24.53
CA ASP A 367 -20.41 -7.36 24.00
C ASP A 367 -20.93 -8.18 22.81
N THR A 368 -20.89 -7.62 21.61
CA THR A 368 -21.16 -8.36 20.38
C THR A 368 -19.84 -8.88 19.85
N GLN A 369 -19.51 -10.12 20.21
CA GLN A 369 -18.40 -10.84 19.57
C GLN A 369 -18.79 -11.13 18.11
N PHE A 370 -17.99 -10.63 17.18
CA PHE A 370 -18.22 -10.84 15.76
C PHE A 370 -17.40 -12.04 15.29
N LYS A 371 -18.07 -13.16 15.01
CA LYS A 371 -17.47 -14.29 14.29
C LYS A 371 -17.76 -14.14 12.80
N SER A 372 -16.73 -14.29 11.96
CA SER A 372 -16.90 -14.30 10.50
C SER A 372 -17.85 -15.42 10.08
N LYS A 373 -18.67 -15.18 9.04
CA LYS A 373 -19.58 -16.18 8.47
C LYS A 373 -18.83 -17.28 7.72
N GLU A 374 -17.70 -16.91 7.11
CA GLU A 374 -16.79 -17.80 6.42
C GLU A 374 -15.33 -17.36 6.71
N PRO A 375 -14.41 -18.31 6.90
CA PRO A 375 -12.98 -17.99 7.02
C PRO A 375 -12.47 -17.29 5.76
N ASN A 376 -11.74 -16.18 5.93
CA ASN A 376 -11.14 -15.51 4.77
C ASN A 376 -9.90 -16.31 4.34
N HIS A 377 -9.90 -16.78 3.10
CA HIS A 377 -8.76 -17.52 2.56
C HIS A 377 -7.91 -16.63 1.68
N VAL A 378 -6.61 -16.61 1.97
CA VAL A 378 -5.59 -15.96 1.13
C VAL A 378 -4.67 -17.06 0.62
N VAL A 379 -4.48 -17.12 -0.69
CA VAL A 379 -3.64 -18.14 -1.33
C VAL A 379 -2.55 -17.45 -2.12
N CYS A 380 -1.31 -17.77 -1.78
CA CYS A 380 -0.14 -17.26 -2.49
C CYS A 380 0.81 -18.40 -2.84
N THR A 381 1.77 -18.10 -3.72
CA THR A 381 2.87 -18.99 -4.06
C THR A 381 4.18 -18.33 -3.67
N ILE A 382 5.00 -19.04 -2.91
CA ILE A 382 6.31 -18.58 -2.47
C ILE A 382 7.42 -19.48 -3.00
N PRO A 383 8.61 -18.93 -3.25
CA PRO A 383 9.76 -19.72 -3.63
C PRO A 383 10.34 -20.49 -2.43
N LEU A 384 10.94 -21.63 -2.74
CA LEU A 384 11.70 -22.46 -1.81
C LEU A 384 13.09 -22.70 -2.41
N PHE A 385 14.13 -22.27 -1.72
CA PHE A 385 15.51 -22.35 -2.17
C PHE A 385 16.28 -23.44 -1.43
N GLU A 386 17.23 -24.10 -2.12
CA GLU A 386 18.18 -25.02 -1.48
C GLU A 386 19.41 -24.22 -0.99
N PRO A 387 19.90 -24.40 0.25
CA PRO A 387 19.44 -25.37 1.26
C PRO A 387 18.09 -24.99 1.87
N PHE A 388 17.20 -25.98 2.02
CA PHE A 388 15.84 -25.73 2.46
C PHE A 388 15.79 -25.15 3.89
N PRO A 389 15.08 -24.04 4.09
CA PRO A 389 14.92 -23.43 5.40
C PRO A 389 14.10 -24.33 6.32
N THR A 390 14.26 -24.16 7.63
CA THR A 390 13.52 -24.97 8.61
C THR A 390 12.07 -24.55 8.74
N GLN A 391 11.83 -23.24 8.62
CA GLN A 391 10.53 -22.61 8.68
C GLN A 391 10.57 -21.23 8.02
N TYR A 392 9.42 -20.77 7.54
CA TYR A 392 9.17 -19.35 7.32
C TYR A 392 8.24 -18.80 8.38
N LEU A 393 8.17 -17.48 8.51
CA LEU A 393 7.21 -16.82 9.40
C LEU A 393 6.16 -16.12 8.56
N VAL A 394 4.89 -16.38 8.85
CA VAL A 394 3.78 -15.62 8.31
C VAL A 394 3.36 -14.60 9.36
N ARG A 395 3.49 -13.31 9.06
CA ARG A 395 3.14 -12.21 9.95
C ARG A 395 1.92 -11.47 9.42
N VAL A 396 0.89 -11.31 10.24
CA VAL A 396 -0.27 -10.45 9.95
C VAL A 396 -0.19 -9.28 10.90
N SER A 397 0.03 -8.08 10.39
CA SER A 397 0.17 -6.86 11.20
C SER A 397 -0.89 -5.85 10.81
N SER A 398 -1.60 -5.29 11.79
CA SER A 398 -2.54 -4.20 11.53
C SER A 398 -1.82 -2.96 11.01
N ASP A 399 -2.38 -2.27 10.03
CA ASP A 399 -1.82 -1.03 9.47
C ASP A 399 -1.93 0.17 10.43
N GLN A 400 -2.89 0.14 11.38
CA GLN A 400 -3.22 1.30 12.23
C GLN A 400 -2.95 1.07 13.72
N TRP A 401 -2.99 -0.19 14.17
CA TRP A 401 -2.94 -0.53 15.59
C TRP A 401 -1.57 -1.07 15.99
N LEU A 402 -1.03 -0.54 17.09
CA LEU A 402 0.19 -1.05 17.73
C LEU A 402 -0.11 -2.32 18.52
N GLY A 403 0.82 -3.27 18.52
CA GLY A 403 0.69 -4.59 19.19
C GLY A 403 -0.45 -5.47 18.69
N ALA A 404 -0.96 -5.17 17.49
CA ALA A 404 -1.97 -5.95 16.78
C ALA A 404 -1.30 -6.76 15.66
N ASP A 405 -0.34 -7.61 16.04
CA ASP A 405 0.38 -8.51 15.15
C ASP A 405 0.24 -9.97 15.59
N THR A 406 0.08 -10.84 14.58
CA THR A 406 0.04 -12.29 14.77
C THR A 406 1.16 -12.89 13.93
N VAL A 407 1.99 -13.73 14.55
CA VAL A 407 3.06 -14.48 13.86
C VAL A 407 2.74 -15.97 13.88
N TYR A 408 2.78 -16.61 12.72
CA TYR A 408 2.54 -18.04 12.55
C TYR A 408 3.78 -18.71 11.92
N PRO A 409 4.43 -19.66 12.61
CA PRO A 409 5.58 -20.38 12.06
C PRO A 409 5.14 -21.46 11.06
N LEU A 410 5.56 -21.30 9.81
CA LEU A 410 5.33 -22.22 8.71
C LEU A 410 6.47 -23.26 8.65
N SER A 411 6.29 -24.38 9.35
CA SER A 411 7.32 -25.42 9.47
C SER A 411 7.44 -26.32 8.24
N PHE A 412 8.67 -26.54 7.75
CA PHE A 412 8.96 -27.41 6.61
C PHE A 412 9.54 -28.79 6.99
N LYS A 413 9.64 -29.11 8.29
CA LYS A 413 10.29 -30.34 8.79
C LYS A 413 9.73 -31.65 8.23
N ARG A 414 8.49 -31.65 7.73
CA ARG A 414 7.82 -32.83 7.15
C ARG A 414 7.31 -32.56 5.73
N LEU A 415 7.90 -31.59 5.05
CA LEU A 415 7.48 -31.23 3.70
C LEU A 415 7.98 -32.27 2.70
N LEU A 416 7.07 -33.07 2.15
CA LEU A 416 7.38 -34.00 1.07
C LEU A 416 7.35 -33.23 -0.25
N LEU A 417 8.53 -32.96 -0.78
CA LEU A 417 8.66 -32.30 -2.08
C LEU A 417 8.42 -33.30 -3.22
N PRO A 418 7.75 -32.88 -4.30
CA PRO A 418 7.66 -33.67 -5.51
C PRO A 418 9.06 -34.07 -6.02
N PRO A 419 9.18 -35.21 -6.70
CA PRO A 419 10.40 -35.51 -7.43
C PRO A 419 10.69 -34.40 -8.45
N PRO A 420 11.97 -34.18 -8.81
CA PRO A 420 12.29 -33.25 -9.88
C PRO A 420 11.57 -33.67 -11.16
N ASP A 421 11.04 -32.70 -11.89
CA ASP A 421 10.40 -32.97 -13.17
C ASP A 421 11.39 -33.70 -14.09
N PRO A 422 10.96 -34.75 -14.80
CA PRO A 422 11.81 -35.38 -15.78
C PRO A 422 12.19 -34.34 -16.84
N PRO A 423 13.43 -34.38 -17.37
CA PRO A 423 13.82 -33.45 -18.41
C PRO A 423 12.85 -33.57 -19.60
N HIS A 424 12.50 -32.42 -20.19
CA HIS A 424 11.67 -32.41 -21.39
C HIS A 424 12.35 -33.20 -22.51
N THR A 425 11.56 -33.89 -23.32
CA THR A 425 12.06 -34.56 -24.53
C THR A 425 12.66 -33.52 -25.46
N ASN A 426 13.95 -33.66 -25.79
CA ASN A 426 14.62 -32.75 -26.69
C ASN A 426 13.95 -32.76 -28.07
N LEU A 427 13.74 -31.56 -28.61
CA LEU A 427 13.30 -31.39 -29.99
C LEU A 427 14.50 -31.68 -30.90
N LEU A 428 14.38 -32.73 -31.70
CA LEU A 428 15.43 -33.16 -32.62
C LEU A 428 15.46 -32.22 -33.82
N ASN A 429 16.66 -31.85 -34.27
CA ASN A 429 16.84 -31.06 -35.48
C ASN A 429 16.68 -31.94 -36.73
N LEU A 430 15.43 -32.30 -37.02
CA LEU A 430 15.05 -33.12 -38.17
C LEU A 430 14.74 -32.23 -39.37
N GLU A 431 14.95 -32.76 -40.57
CA GLU A 431 14.44 -32.12 -41.79
C GLU A 431 12.91 -32.07 -41.75
N PRO A 432 12.28 -30.91 -41.99
CA PRO A 432 10.83 -30.79 -41.97
C PRO A 432 10.17 -31.80 -42.90
N LEU A 433 9.21 -32.55 -42.37
CA LEU A 433 8.55 -33.60 -43.14
C LEU A 433 7.54 -32.97 -44.13
N PRO A 434 7.59 -33.28 -45.43
CA PRO A 434 6.61 -32.77 -46.39
C PRO A 434 5.23 -33.40 -46.16
N VAL A 435 4.17 -32.68 -46.52
CA VAL A 435 2.79 -33.19 -46.38
C VAL A 435 2.54 -34.46 -47.23
N SER A 436 3.31 -34.66 -48.31
CA SER A 436 3.31 -35.88 -49.11
C SER A 436 3.68 -37.15 -48.34
N ALA A 437 4.22 -37.03 -47.12
CA ALA A 437 4.47 -38.17 -46.24
C ALA A 437 3.17 -38.86 -45.78
N LEU A 438 2.00 -38.22 -45.91
CA LEU A 438 0.69 -38.82 -45.63
C LEU A 438 0.30 -39.91 -46.62
N GLN A 439 0.88 -39.93 -47.83
CA GLN A 439 0.60 -40.92 -48.88
C GLN A 439 -0.90 -41.05 -49.22
N ASN A 440 -1.66 -39.97 -49.07
CA ASN A 440 -3.10 -39.93 -49.35
C ASN A 440 -3.49 -38.53 -49.84
N SER A 441 -3.84 -38.43 -51.12
CA SER A 441 -4.16 -37.17 -51.78
C SER A 441 -5.33 -36.42 -51.13
N GLN A 442 -6.28 -37.13 -50.51
CA GLN A 442 -7.39 -36.49 -49.80
C GLN A 442 -6.95 -35.81 -48.50
N TYR A 443 -5.99 -36.39 -47.79
CA TYR A 443 -5.47 -35.82 -46.54
C TYR A 443 -4.50 -34.67 -46.83
N GLU A 444 -3.71 -34.80 -47.90
CA GLU A 444 -2.77 -33.75 -48.32
C GLU A 444 -3.49 -32.44 -48.67
N LEU A 445 -4.68 -32.52 -49.30
CA LEU A 445 -5.49 -31.34 -49.66
C LEU A 445 -6.07 -30.58 -48.45
N LEU A 446 -6.10 -31.18 -47.26
CA LEU A 446 -6.64 -30.54 -46.06
C LEU A 446 -5.67 -29.49 -45.49
N TYR A 447 -4.38 -29.60 -45.80
CA TYR A 447 -3.34 -28.74 -45.26
C TYR A 447 -2.95 -27.63 -46.24
N LYS A 448 -2.89 -26.39 -45.75
CA LYS A 448 -2.45 -25.21 -46.53
C LYS A 448 -0.94 -25.01 -46.54
N PHE A 449 -0.21 -25.76 -45.72
CA PHE A 449 1.25 -25.69 -45.60
C PHE A 449 1.90 -26.83 -46.38
N THR A 450 3.18 -26.68 -46.71
CA THR A 450 3.93 -27.67 -47.51
C THR A 450 4.68 -28.69 -46.66
N HIS A 451 5.11 -28.29 -45.45
CA HIS A 451 5.87 -29.12 -44.52
C HIS A 451 5.31 -29.02 -43.10
N PHE A 452 5.35 -30.12 -42.37
CA PHE A 452 5.05 -30.17 -40.95
C PHE A 452 6.09 -29.41 -40.15
N ASN A 453 5.68 -28.83 -39.02
CA ASN A 453 6.61 -28.16 -38.13
C ASN A 453 7.56 -29.18 -37.43
N PRO A 454 8.62 -28.73 -36.75
CA PRO A 454 9.57 -29.66 -36.11
C PRO A 454 8.95 -30.63 -35.10
N ILE A 455 7.97 -30.18 -34.30
CA ILE A 455 7.28 -31.02 -33.31
C ILE A 455 6.44 -32.10 -34.01
N GLN A 456 5.66 -31.69 -35.00
CA GLN A 456 4.84 -32.55 -35.84
C GLN A 456 5.71 -33.56 -36.60
N THR A 457 6.82 -33.12 -37.17
CA THR A 457 7.81 -33.96 -37.86
C THR A 457 8.37 -35.03 -36.94
N GLN A 458 8.79 -34.67 -35.73
CA GLN A 458 9.35 -35.61 -34.77
C GLN A 458 8.32 -36.64 -34.27
N ILE A 459 7.06 -36.24 -34.10
CA ILE A 459 6.01 -37.14 -33.57
C ILE A 459 5.22 -37.89 -34.67
N PHE A 460 5.40 -37.50 -35.94
CA PHE A 460 4.64 -38.02 -37.09
C PHE A 460 4.66 -39.55 -37.14
N HIS A 461 5.85 -40.14 -37.05
CA HIS A 461 6.00 -41.59 -37.14
C HIS A 461 5.24 -42.32 -36.03
N THR A 462 5.29 -41.81 -34.80
CA THR A 462 4.58 -42.39 -33.66
C THR A 462 3.06 -42.29 -33.79
N LEU A 463 2.53 -41.19 -34.34
CA LEU A 463 1.08 -40.99 -34.46
C LEU A 463 0.47 -41.63 -35.71
N TYR A 464 1.23 -41.67 -36.81
CA TYR A 464 0.71 -42.09 -38.12
C TYR A 464 1.05 -43.55 -38.48
N HIS A 465 2.08 -44.13 -37.85
CA HIS A 465 2.54 -45.48 -38.18
C HIS A 465 2.55 -46.48 -37.01
N GLN A 466 2.31 -46.03 -35.77
CA GLN A 466 2.32 -46.90 -34.59
C GLN A 466 1.01 -46.79 -33.80
N ASP A 467 0.58 -47.89 -33.20
CA ASP A 467 -0.62 -47.96 -32.35
C ASP A 467 -0.21 -47.91 -30.87
N VAL A 468 0.28 -46.75 -30.43
CA VAL A 468 0.73 -46.52 -29.05
C VAL A 468 0.00 -45.33 -28.42
N ASN A 469 -0.15 -45.36 -27.10
CA ASN A 469 -0.68 -44.20 -26.37
C ASN A 469 0.38 -43.09 -26.35
N VAL A 470 0.00 -41.89 -26.78
CA VAL A 470 0.91 -40.75 -26.89
C VAL A 470 0.45 -39.59 -26.00
N LEU A 471 1.38 -39.03 -25.23
CA LEU A 471 1.21 -37.79 -24.48
C LEU A 471 2.07 -36.69 -25.14
N LEU A 472 1.43 -35.67 -25.71
CA LEU A 472 2.11 -34.53 -26.33
C LEU A 472 1.92 -33.26 -25.48
N GLY A 473 2.95 -32.89 -24.73
CA GLY A 473 3.05 -31.59 -24.05
C GLY A 473 3.81 -30.58 -24.93
N ALA A 474 3.11 -29.59 -25.47
CA ALA A 474 3.73 -28.51 -26.24
C ALA A 474 3.00 -27.18 -26.00
N PRO A 475 3.69 -26.02 -26.16
CA PRO A 475 3.08 -24.69 -26.01
C PRO A 475 1.84 -24.46 -26.88
N THR A 476 1.02 -23.48 -26.50
CA THR A 476 -0.12 -23.03 -27.32
C THR A 476 0.40 -22.43 -28.63
N GLY A 477 -0.22 -22.80 -29.75
CA GLY A 477 0.25 -22.41 -31.09
C GLY A 477 1.22 -23.38 -31.76
N SER A 478 1.75 -24.40 -31.06
CA SER A 478 2.67 -25.40 -31.62
C SER A 478 2.03 -26.42 -32.59
N GLY A 479 0.76 -26.24 -32.97
CA GLY A 479 0.08 -27.12 -33.93
C GLY A 479 -0.33 -28.48 -33.38
N LYS A 480 -0.65 -28.60 -32.08
CA LYS A 480 -1.14 -29.83 -31.43
C LYS A 480 -2.41 -30.41 -32.08
N THR A 481 -3.25 -29.55 -32.66
CA THR A 481 -4.45 -29.97 -33.39
C THR A 481 -4.12 -30.88 -34.56
N VAL A 482 -3.06 -30.56 -35.32
CA VAL A 482 -2.59 -31.38 -36.44
C VAL A 482 -2.08 -32.74 -35.94
N ALA A 483 -1.43 -32.79 -34.77
CA ALA A 483 -1.03 -34.06 -34.17
C ALA A 483 -2.25 -34.95 -33.84
N ALA A 484 -3.34 -34.36 -33.33
CA ALA A 484 -4.59 -35.10 -33.11
C ALA A 484 -5.21 -35.58 -34.43
N GLU A 485 -5.17 -34.79 -35.50
CA GLU A 485 -5.65 -35.17 -36.83
C GLU A 485 -4.85 -36.35 -37.41
N LEU A 486 -3.52 -36.36 -37.26
CA LEU A 486 -2.67 -37.48 -37.69
C LEU A 486 -3.10 -38.81 -37.05
N ALA A 487 -3.41 -38.79 -35.75
CA ALA A 487 -3.91 -39.96 -35.04
C ALA A 487 -5.30 -40.40 -35.55
N ILE A 488 -6.17 -39.45 -35.87
CA ILE A 488 -7.50 -39.73 -36.46
C ILE A 488 -7.34 -40.40 -37.84
N PHE A 489 -6.46 -39.88 -38.69
CA PHE A 489 -6.21 -40.43 -40.02
C PHE A 489 -5.68 -41.86 -39.97
N ARG A 490 -4.81 -42.18 -39.00
CA ARG A 490 -4.36 -43.56 -38.77
C ARG A 490 -5.56 -44.49 -38.51
N VAL A 491 -6.46 -44.12 -37.60
CA VAL A 491 -7.65 -44.93 -37.28
C VAL A 491 -8.55 -45.12 -38.50
N PHE A 492 -8.74 -44.07 -39.30
CA PHE A 492 -9.56 -44.15 -40.51
C PHE A 492 -8.93 -44.98 -41.63
N ASN A 493 -7.60 -44.98 -41.74
CA ASN A 493 -6.89 -45.83 -42.70
C ASN A 493 -7.02 -47.32 -42.35
N GLU A 494 -6.92 -47.69 -41.07
CA GLU A 494 -6.97 -49.10 -40.67
C GLU A 494 -8.39 -49.63 -40.46
N THR A 495 -9.25 -48.80 -39.87
CA THR A 495 -10.59 -49.22 -39.43
C THR A 495 -11.63 -48.13 -39.72
N PRO A 496 -12.07 -48.00 -40.99
CA PRO A 496 -13.00 -46.95 -41.41
C PRO A 496 -14.36 -46.96 -40.68
N SER A 497 -14.74 -48.08 -40.08
CA SER A 497 -16.02 -48.24 -39.36
C SER A 497 -15.96 -47.86 -37.88
N LYS A 498 -14.79 -47.58 -37.32
CA LYS A 498 -14.64 -47.19 -35.91
C LYS A 498 -14.93 -45.71 -35.69
N LYS A 499 -15.44 -45.38 -34.51
CA LYS A 499 -15.71 -44.00 -34.09
C LYS A 499 -14.52 -43.45 -33.32
N VAL A 500 -14.09 -42.24 -33.65
CA VAL A 500 -13.12 -41.47 -32.87
C VAL A 500 -13.86 -40.42 -32.04
N ARG A 501 -13.44 -40.23 -30.79
CA ARG A 501 -14.00 -39.22 -29.89
C ARG A 501 -12.91 -38.24 -29.49
N SER A 502 -13.09 -36.97 -29.83
CA SER A 502 -12.28 -35.86 -29.32
C SER A 502 -13.04 -35.15 -28.21
N ILE A 503 -12.34 -34.77 -27.14
CA ILE A 503 -12.88 -33.98 -26.03
C ILE A 503 -12.03 -32.72 -25.95
N ASN A 504 -12.64 -31.58 -26.25
CA ASN A 504 -12.03 -30.28 -26.00
C ASN A 504 -12.54 -29.80 -24.64
N GLN A 505 -11.62 -29.58 -23.69
CA GLN A 505 -11.92 -28.96 -22.40
C GLN A 505 -11.72 -27.45 -22.47
#